data_AF-I3I8H3-F1
#
_entry.id   AF-I3I8H3-F1
#
_cell.length_a   1.000
_cell.length_b   1.000
_cell.length_c   1.000
_cell.angle_alpha   90.00
_cell.angle_beta   90.00
_cell.angle_gamma   90.00
#
_symmetry.space_group_name_H-M   'P 1'
#
loop_
_entity.id
_entity.type
_entity.pdbx_description
1 polymer ?
#
loop_
_entity_poly.entity_id
_entity_poly.type
_entity_poly.pdbx_seq_one_letter_code
_entity_poly.pdbx_strand_id
1 'polypeptide(L)'
;MQMKLFEQALDLLIFGMGTVFVFLALLVVAVNMMSRFIDTYFPEAVVEEAPVPKRKTTSDAIDPTTLAVIQAAIRQHRDKQSRG
;
A
#
# COMPACT_ATOMS: atom_id res chain seq x y z
N MET A 1 52.14 -5.98 -1.91
CA MET A 1 51.59 -6.27 -0.56
C MET A 1 50.27 -5.52 -0.28
N GLN A 2 50.09 -4.27 -0.73
CA GLN A 2 48.87 -3.46 -0.48
C GLN A 2 47.56 -3.97 -1.12
N MET A 3 47.58 -4.56 -2.32
CA MET A 3 46.35 -5.05 -2.98
C MET A 3 45.56 -6.05 -2.11
N LYS A 4 46.26 -6.83 -1.27
CA LYS A 4 45.66 -7.82 -0.38
C LYS A 4 44.78 -7.21 0.73
N LEU A 5 45.09 -6.03 1.23
CA LEU A 5 44.33 -5.40 2.32
C LEU A 5 42.98 -4.87 1.82
N PHE A 6 42.96 -4.27 0.64
CA PHE A 6 41.71 -3.77 0.05
C PHE A 6 40.80 -4.92 -0.36
N GLU A 7 41.36 -5.97 -0.97
CA GLU A 7 40.64 -7.21 -1.30
C GLU A 7 40.08 -7.88 -0.04
N GLN A 8 40.87 -7.98 1.03
CA GLN A 8 40.41 -8.53 2.30
C GLN A 8 39.33 -7.68 2.99
N ALA A 9 39.40 -6.35 2.88
CA ALA A 9 38.36 -5.46 3.39
C ALA A 9 37.06 -5.59 2.58
N LEU A 10 37.16 -5.74 1.26
CA LEU A 10 36.03 -5.98 0.38
C LEU A 10 35.35 -7.33 0.70
N ASP A 11 36.14 -8.39 0.85
CA ASP A 11 35.64 -9.72 1.23
C ASP A 11 34.93 -9.68 2.57
N LEU A 12 35.50 -8.99 3.56
CA LEU A 12 34.87 -8.85 4.88
C LEU A 12 33.55 -8.08 4.81
N LEU A 13 33.47 -7.03 3.99
CA LEU A 13 32.25 -6.24 3.80
C LEU A 13 31.16 -7.06 3.11
N ILE A 14 31.49 -7.77 2.04
CA ILE A 14 30.54 -8.62 1.31
C ILE A 14 30.07 -9.75 2.21
N PHE A 15 30.97 -10.39 2.95
CA PHE A 15 30.62 -11.50 3.83
C PHE A 15 29.78 -11.02 5.03
N GLY A 16 30.16 -9.93 5.69
CA GLY A 16 29.43 -9.37 6.81
C GLY A 16 28.05 -8.86 6.41
N MET A 17 27.97 -8.06 5.34
CA MET A 17 26.69 -7.51 4.87
C MET A 17 25.81 -8.60 4.24
N GLY A 18 26.39 -9.54 3.50
CA GLY A 18 25.68 -10.64 2.84
C GLY A 18 25.09 -11.62 3.84
N THR A 19 25.83 -12.02 4.87
CA THR A 19 25.31 -12.92 5.91
C THR A 19 24.17 -12.29 6.69
N VAL A 20 24.29 -11.02 7.08
CA VAL A 20 23.21 -10.28 7.75
C VAL A 20 21.99 -10.16 6.84
N PHE A 21 22.17 -9.83 5.56
CA PHE A 21 21.07 -9.74 4.60
C PHE A 21 20.34 -11.08 4.44
N VAL A 22 21.08 -12.18 4.27
CA VAL A 22 20.51 -13.53 4.17
C VAL A 22 19.77 -13.90 5.46
N PHE A 23 20.33 -13.58 6.62
CA PHE A 23 19.70 -13.84 7.90
C PHE A 23 18.37 -13.08 8.06
N LEU A 24 18.36 -11.77 7.74
CA LEU A 24 17.14 -10.97 7.76
C LEU A 24 16.11 -11.46 6.73
N ALA A 25 16.54 -11.83 5.52
CA ALA A 25 15.66 -12.41 4.51
C ALA A 25 15.01 -13.72 5.01
N LEU A 26 15.78 -14.59 5.66
CA LEU A 26 15.24 -15.79 6.30
C LEU A 26 14.24 -15.47 7.41
N LEU A 27 14.52 -14.46 8.24
CA LEU A 27 13.55 -14.03 9.27
C LEU A 27 12.27 -13.48 8.64
N VAL A 28 12.35 -12.68 7.59
CA VAL A 28 11.17 -12.17 6.87
C VAL A 28 10.37 -13.32 6.29
N VAL A 29 11.03 -14.31 5.68
CA VAL A 29 10.36 -15.52 5.17
C VAL A 29 9.68 -16.29 6.30
N ALA A 30 10.35 -16.49 7.44
CA ALA A 30 9.79 -17.18 8.59
C ALA A 30 8.56 -16.46 9.16
N VAL A 31 8.61 -15.13 9.28
CA VAL A 31 7.46 -14.32 9.73
C VAL A 31 6.31 -14.37 8.71
N ASN A 32 6.61 -14.34 7.41
CA ASN A 32 5.60 -14.49 6.37
C ASN A 32 4.96 -15.89 6.36
N MET A 33 5.76 -16.94 6.58
CA MET A 33 5.27 -18.30 6.76
C MET A 33 4.37 -18.38 7.98
N MET A 34 4.77 -17.77 9.09
CA MET A 34 3.95 -17.69 10.30
C MET A 34 2.64 -16.94 10.02
N SER A 35 2.66 -15.80 9.33
CA SER A 35 1.46 -15.05 8.93
C SER A 35 0.51 -15.91 8.10
N ARG A 36 1.02 -16.58 7.06
CA ARG A 36 0.20 -17.47 6.22
C ARG A 36 -0.35 -18.67 6.99
N PHE A 37 0.44 -19.22 7.91
CA PHE A 37 0.02 -20.34 8.72
C PHE A 37 -1.06 -19.91 9.72
N ILE A 38 -0.92 -18.73 10.31
CA ILE A 38 -1.96 -18.13 11.15
C ILE A 38 -3.23 -17.93 10.30
N ASP A 39 -3.19 -17.20 9.19
CA ASP A 39 -4.37 -16.94 8.34
C ASP A 39 -5.08 -18.23 7.87
N THR A 40 -4.32 -19.31 7.64
CA THR A 40 -4.86 -20.58 7.12
C THR A 40 -5.41 -21.50 8.21
N TYR A 41 -4.72 -21.62 9.35
CA TYR A 41 -5.07 -22.59 10.40
C TYR A 41 -5.84 -21.98 11.57
N PHE A 42 -5.60 -20.70 11.83
CA PHE A 42 -6.40 -19.85 12.70
C PHE A 42 -6.90 -18.69 11.87
N PRO A 43 -7.90 -18.91 10.97
CA PRO A 43 -8.71 -17.80 10.58
C PRO A 43 -9.27 -17.25 11.90
N GLU A 44 -8.64 -16.19 12.42
CA GLU A 44 -9.35 -15.25 13.24
C GLU A 44 -10.59 -15.01 12.40
N ALA A 45 -11.74 -15.47 12.91
CA ALA A 45 -12.98 -14.87 12.50
C ALA A 45 -12.65 -13.40 12.66
N VAL A 46 -12.39 -12.74 11.54
CA VAL A 46 -12.42 -11.32 11.43
C VAL A 46 -13.80 -11.09 11.99
N VAL A 47 -13.88 -10.79 13.30
CA VAL A 47 -14.86 -9.90 13.83
C VAL A 47 -14.66 -8.78 12.85
N GLU A 48 -15.51 -8.73 11.82
CA GLU A 48 -15.62 -7.63 10.89
C GLU A 48 -15.32 -6.45 11.78
N GLU A 49 -14.14 -5.84 11.62
CA GLU A 49 -13.86 -4.60 12.31
C GLU A 49 -15.00 -3.74 11.81
N ALA A 50 -16.02 -3.60 12.66
CA ALA A 50 -17.38 -3.33 12.22
C ALA A 50 -17.27 -2.18 11.26
N PRO A 51 -17.62 -2.40 9.97
CA PRO A 51 -16.99 -1.77 8.82
C PRO A 51 -16.62 -0.37 9.22
N VAL A 52 -15.31 -0.12 9.50
CA VAL A 52 -14.85 1.15 10.09
C VAL A 52 -15.63 2.20 9.34
N PRO A 53 -16.54 2.95 9.99
CA PRO A 53 -17.50 3.73 9.25
C PRO A 53 -16.64 4.65 8.42
N LYS A 54 -16.54 4.38 7.10
CA LYS A 54 -15.93 5.28 6.14
C LYS A 54 -16.53 6.59 6.55
N ARG A 55 -15.70 7.47 7.14
CA ARG A 55 -16.15 8.72 7.74
C ARG A 55 -17.17 9.22 6.75
N LYS A 56 -18.45 9.18 7.14
CA LYS A 56 -19.49 9.72 6.28
C LYS A 56 -19.01 11.16 6.19
N THR A 57 -18.36 11.49 5.09
CA THR A 57 -18.37 12.84 4.59
C THR A 57 -19.84 13.12 4.64
N THR A 58 -20.25 14.01 5.53
CA THR A 58 -21.59 14.56 5.54
C THR A 58 -21.72 15.17 4.16
N SER A 59 -22.05 14.35 3.16
CA SER A 59 -22.93 14.76 2.11
C SER A 59 -24.22 14.94 2.87
N ASP A 60 -24.33 16.14 3.44
CA ASP A 60 -25.54 16.92 3.36
C ASP A 60 -26.29 16.40 2.14
N ALA A 61 -27.42 15.74 2.37
CA ALA A 61 -28.14 15.04 1.32
C ALA A 61 -28.34 16.07 0.22
N ILE A 62 -27.54 15.97 -0.85
CA ILE A 62 -27.45 17.06 -1.82
C ILE A 62 -28.85 17.16 -2.39
N ASP A 63 -29.49 18.29 -2.11
CA ASP A 63 -30.87 18.51 -2.51
C ASP A 63 -30.99 18.18 -4.00
N PRO A 64 -31.96 17.34 -4.43
CA PRO A 64 -32.07 16.90 -5.81
C PRO A 64 -32.06 18.05 -6.82
N THR A 65 -32.54 19.24 -6.42
CA THR A 65 -32.46 20.46 -7.21
C THR A 65 -31.00 20.88 -7.47
N THR A 66 -30.14 20.82 -6.46
CA THR A 66 -28.72 21.18 -6.57
C THR A 66 -27.99 20.21 -7.50
N LEU A 67 -28.28 18.91 -7.42
CA LEU A 67 -27.75 17.92 -8.37
C LEU A 67 -28.20 18.21 -9.81
N ALA A 68 -29.47 18.53 -10.02
CA ALA A 68 -30.01 18.86 -11.34
C ALA A 68 -29.36 20.11 -11.96
N VAL A 69 -29.15 21.15 -11.15
CA VAL A 69 -28.48 22.40 -11.58
C VAL A 69 -27.02 22.13 -11.96
N ILE A 70 -26.29 21.35 -11.16
CA ILE A 70 -24.90 21.00 -11.48
C ILE A 70 -24.84 20.19 -12.80
N GLN A 71 -25.75 19.23 -13.00
CA GLN A 71 -25.81 18.46 -14.25
C GLN A 71 -26.14 19.33 -15.47
N ALA A 72 -27.06 20.29 -15.35
CA ALA A 72 -27.38 21.23 -16.41
C ALA A 72 -26.19 22.14 -16.76
N ALA A 73 -25.49 22.65 -15.74
CA ALA A 73 -24.30 23.49 -15.93
C ALA A 73 -23.16 22.73 -16.64
N ILE A 74 -22.92 21.46 -16.27
CA ILE A 74 -21.90 20.62 -16.92
C ILE A 74 -22.27 20.36 -18.39
N ARG A 75 -23.53 20.03 -18.69
CA ARG A 75 -24.00 19.86 -20.07
C ARG A 75 -23.79 21.12 -20.89
N GLN A 76 -24.19 22.27 -20.36
CA GLN A 76 -24.05 23.55 -21.06
C GLN A 76 -22.58 23.92 -21.29
N HIS A 77 -21.68 23.62 -20.34
CA HIS A 77 -20.25 23.85 -20.52
C HIS A 77 -19.66 22.97 -21.62
N ARG A 78 -20.02 21.68 -21.64
CA ARG A 78 -19.53 20.72 -22.64
C ARG A 78 -20.04 21.05 -24.04
N ASP A 79 -21.30 21.43 -24.17
CA ASP A 79 -21.88 21.82 -25.46
C ASP A 79 -21.27 23.12 -25.97
N LYS A 80 -20.98 24.07 -25.06
CA LYS A 80 -20.26 25.31 -25.36
C LYS A 80 -18.79 25.08 -25.73
N GLN A 81 -18.15 24.05 -25.17
CA GLN A 81 -16.78 23.68 -25.51
C GLN A 81 -16.67 22.89 -26.83
N SER A 82 -17.72 22.16 -27.22
CA SER A 82 -17.80 21.46 -28.52
C SER A 82 -18.17 22.36 -29.72
N ARG A 83 -18.56 23.61 -29.45
CA ARG A 83 -18.92 24.62 -30.46
C ARG A 83 -17.83 25.68 -30.69
N GLY A 84 -16.64 25.50 -30.10
CA GLY A 84 -15.46 26.33 -30.31
C GLY A 84 -14.50 25.69 -31.30
#